data_AF-A0A971CDL0-F1
#
_entry.id   AF-A0A971CDL0-F1
#
_cell.length_a   1.000
_cell.length_b   1.000
_cell.length_c   1.000
_cell.angle_alpha   90.00
_cell.angle_beta   90.00
_cell.angle_gamma   90.00
#
_symmetry.space_group_name_H-M   'P 1'
#
loop_
_entity.id
_entity.type
_entity.pdbx_description
1 polymer ?
#
loop_
_entity_poly.entity_id
_entity_poly.type
_entity_poly.pdbx_seq_one_letter_code
_entity_poly.pdbx_strand_id
1 'polypeptide(L)'
;MKQFECADAVVLLTAYRSKSLEYHTVLFLGLDDQQWWAHDRDPIESTSTFFVGLSRAAQRIIFTTTNPFARAGRIADFFAMLDDAGVPEVDQG
;
A
#
# COMPACT_ATOMS: atom_id res chain seq x y z
N MET A 1 13.37 27.02 10.80
CA MET A 1 14.07 25.77 10.45
C MET A 1 14.12 25.69 8.93
N LYS A 2 15.30 25.62 8.33
CA LYS A 2 15.45 25.50 6.88
C LYS A 2 15.02 24.07 6.51
N GLN A 3 13.84 23.93 5.89
CA GLN A 3 13.44 22.68 5.24
C GLN A 3 14.40 22.47 4.07
N PHE A 4 15.15 21.37 4.10
CA PHE A 4 15.84 20.90 2.92
C PHE A 4 14.77 20.47 1.92
N GLU A 5 14.59 21.23 0.84
CA GLU A 5 13.75 20.82 -0.28
C GLU A 5 14.53 19.79 -1.10
N CYS A 6 14.32 18.52 -0.77
CA CYS A 6 14.71 17.40 -1.62
C CYS A 6 13.71 17.28 -2.78
N ALA A 7 13.73 18.24 -3.71
CA ALA A 7 12.76 18.35 -4.80
C ALA A 7 12.69 17.10 -5.70
N ASP A 8 13.81 16.37 -5.82
CA ASP A 8 13.94 15.20 -6.70
C ASP A 8 14.12 13.88 -5.94
N ALA A 9 13.82 13.85 -4.63
CA ALA A 9 13.96 12.61 -3.86
C ALA A 9 12.72 11.71 -3.98
N VAL A 10 12.95 10.40 -4.03
CA VAL A 10 11.89 9.41 -3.77
C VAL A 10 11.59 9.43 -2.28
N VAL A 11 10.33 9.71 -1.95
CA VAL A 11 9.88 9.87 -0.57
C VAL A 11 9.38 8.52 -0.02
N LEU A 12 9.97 8.07 1.09
CA LEU A 12 9.51 6.89 1.83
C LEU A 12 8.74 7.34 3.07
N LEU A 13 7.47 6.94 3.15
CA LEU A 13 6.57 7.27 4.26
C LEU A 13 5.71 6.06 4.60
N THR A 14 5.21 6.03 5.83
CA THR A 14 4.11 5.13 6.18
C THR A 14 2.80 5.66 5.60
N ALA A 15 1.82 4.78 5.36
CA ALA A 15 0.49 5.18 4.87
C ALA A 15 -0.13 6.28 5.75
N TYR A 16 -0.02 6.17 7.07
CA TYR A 16 -0.49 7.21 8.00
C TYR A 16 0.18 8.58 7.78
N ARG A 17 1.50 8.60 7.54
CA ARG A 17 2.28 9.85 7.32
C ARG A 17 2.08 10.45 5.93
N SER A 18 1.55 9.67 5.00
CA SER A 18 1.19 10.13 3.65
C SER A 18 -0.14 10.89 3.59
N LYS A 19 -0.92 10.91 4.68
CA LYS A 19 -2.22 11.59 4.73
C LYS A 19 -2.09 13.05 4.30
N SER A 20 -2.99 13.49 3.41
CA SER A 20 -2.99 14.82 2.79
C SER A 20 -1.88 15.10 1.76
N LEU A 21 -1.07 14.10 1.40
CA LEU A 21 -0.09 14.19 0.32
C LEU A 21 -0.55 13.37 -0.88
N GLU A 22 -0.32 13.86 -2.09
CA GLU A 22 -0.65 13.15 -3.33
C GLU A 22 0.59 13.08 -4.21
N TYR A 23 0.78 11.94 -4.87
CA TYR A 23 1.94 11.66 -5.71
C TYR A 23 1.47 11.11 -7.05
N HIS A 24 2.20 11.44 -8.12
CA HIS A 24 1.93 10.88 -9.45
C HIS A 24 1.91 9.33 -9.42
N THR A 25 2.95 8.74 -8.81
CA THR A 25 3.11 7.29 -8.68
C THR A 25 3.33 6.92 -7.22
N VAL A 26 2.58 5.93 -6.74
CA VAL A 26 2.79 5.34 -5.40
C VAL A 26 3.22 3.89 -5.56
N LEU A 27 4.26 3.50 -4.81
CA LEU A 27 4.64 2.11 -4.63
C LEU A 27 4.24 1.71 -3.21
N PHE A 28 3.25 0.84 -3.09
CA PHE A 28 2.84 0.28 -1.81
C PHE A 28 3.69 -0.96 -1.53
N LEU A 29 4.68 -0.80 -0.65
CA LEU A 29 5.67 -1.83 -0.37
C LEU A 29 5.18 -2.83 0.68
N GLY A 30 5.26 -4.12 0.37
CA GLY A 30 5.04 -5.20 1.34
C GLY A 30 3.58 -5.38 1.74
N LEU A 31 2.73 -5.68 0.75
CA LEU A 31 1.37 -6.15 0.98
C LEU A 31 1.42 -7.65 1.38
N ASP A 32 1.76 -7.91 2.64
CA ASP A 32 1.78 -9.25 3.22
C ASP A 32 1.42 -9.25 4.72
N ASP A 33 1.09 -10.45 5.21
CA ASP A 33 0.63 -10.72 6.57
C ASP A 33 1.55 -10.22 7.70
N GLN A 34 2.86 -10.12 7.47
CA GLN A 34 3.81 -9.67 8.51
C GLN A 34 3.71 -8.16 8.71
N GLN A 35 3.55 -7.42 7.61
CA GLN A 35 3.39 -5.97 7.64
C GLN A 35 2.01 -5.57 8.18
N TRP A 36 1.00 -6.41 7.91
CA TRP A 36 -0.40 -6.22 8.32
C TRP A 36 -0.82 -7.10 9.49
N TRP A 37 0.09 -7.34 10.43
CA TRP A 37 -0.11 -8.22 11.58
C TRP A 37 -1.32 -7.85 12.47
N ALA A 38 -1.74 -6.59 12.48
CA ALA A 38 -2.87 -6.11 13.28
C ALA A 38 -4.23 -6.30 12.60
N HIS A 39 -4.29 -6.74 11.34
CA HIS A 39 -5.52 -6.80 10.55
C HIS A 39 -6.61 -7.67 11.19
N ASP A 40 -6.27 -8.85 11.71
CA ASP A 40 -7.25 -9.71 12.42
C ASP A 40 -7.85 -9.05 13.66
N ARG A 41 -7.07 -8.20 14.34
CA ARG A 41 -7.49 -7.53 15.57
C ARG A 41 -8.29 -6.26 15.28
N ASP A 42 -7.88 -5.51 14.26
CA ASP A 42 -8.54 -4.27 13.83
C ASP A 42 -8.63 -4.18 12.29
N PRO A 43 -9.59 -4.91 11.70
CA PRO A 43 -9.75 -4.94 10.25
C PRO A 43 -10.27 -3.60 9.71
N ILE A 44 -11.01 -2.83 10.51
CA ILE A 44 -11.56 -1.52 10.12
C ILE A 44 -10.44 -0.48 10.00
N GLU A 45 -9.55 -0.40 11.00
CA GLU A 45 -8.40 0.49 10.96
C GLU A 45 -7.44 0.10 9.83
N SER A 46 -7.20 -1.20 9.65
CA SER A 46 -6.36 -1.72 8.59
C SER A 46 -6.93 -1.38 7.21
N THR A 47 -8.21 -1.64 6.98
CA THR A 47 -8.89 -1.28 5.73
C THR A 47 -8.84 0.23 5.47
N SER A 48 -9.05 1.05 6.50
CA SER A 48 -8.93 2.50 6.39
C SER A 48 -7.51 2.92 5.98
N THR A 49 -6.49 2.28 6.54
CA THR A 49 -5.08 2.54 6.22
C THR A 49 -4.74 2.14 4.78
N PHE A 50 -5.30 1.02 4.31
CA PHE A 50 -5.18 0.58 2.92
C PHE A 50 -5.77 1.61 1.95
N PHE A 51 -6.99 2.09 2.22
CA PHE A 51 -7.63 3.15 1.42
C PHE A 51 -6.90 4.49 1.49
N VAL A 52 -6.35 4.86 2.65
CA VAL A 52 -5.50 6.05 2.76
C VAL A 52 -4.33 5.95 1.78
N GLY A 53 -3.62 4.82 1.75
CA GLY A 53 -2.51 4.61 0.82
C GLY A 53 -2.93 4.60 -0.65
N LEU A 54 -4.02 3.91 -0.99
CA LEU A 54 -4.62 3.92 -2.35
C LEU A 54 -4.89 5.35 -2.84
N SER A 55 -5.53 6.16 -2.00
CA SER A 55 -5.94 7.52 -2.36
C SER A 55 -4.78 8.52 -2.52
N ARG A 56 -3.52 8.11 -2.29
CA ARG A 56 -2.36 9.00 -2.50
C ARG A 56 -1.85 8.96 -3.94
N ALA A 57 -2.29 8.00 -4.75
CA ALA A 57 -1.88 7.86 -6.13
C ALA A 57 -2.77 8.70 -7.07
N ALA A 58 -2.18 9.67 -7.76
CA ALA A 58 -2.87 10.51 -8.73
C ALA A 58 -3.04 9.82 -10.09
N GLN A 59 -2.10 8.96 -10.47
CA GLN A 59 -2.07 8.33 -11.81
C GLN A 59 -1.93 6.81 -11.75
N ARG A 60 -1.04 6.29 -10.87
CA ARG A 60 -0.85 4.85 -10.76
C ARG A 60 -0.37 4.44 -9.38
N ILE A 61 -0.80 3.27 -8.96
CA ILE A 61 -0.31 2.58 -7.78
C ILE A 61 0.20 1.20 -8.17
N ILE A 62 1.30 0.78 -7.54
CA ILE A 62 1.88 -0.55 -7.70
C ILE A 62 1.97 -1.17 -6.30
N PHE A 63 1.36 -2.34 -6.12
CA PHE A 63 1.50 -3.13 -4.91
C PHE A 63 2.64 -4.12 -5.09
N THR A 64 3.49 -4.26 -4.08
CA THR A 64 4.52 -5.31 -4.06
C THR A 64 4.24 -6.26 -2.91
N THR A 65 4.44 -7.55 -3.13
CA THR A 65 4.40 -8.58 -2.10
C THR A 65 5.72 -9.31 -2.05
N THR A 66 6.13 -9.74 -0.85
CA THR A 66 7.35 -10.53 -0.65
C THR A 66 7.04 -12.02 -0.44
N ASN A 67 5.75 -12.36 -0.29
CA ASN A 67 5.31 -13.69 0.09
C ASN A 67 4.31 -14.24 -0.94
N PRO A 68 4.61 -15.36 -1.63
CA PRO A 68 3.69 -15.97 -2.59
C PRO A 68 2.36 -16.42 -1.95
N PHE A 69 2.31 -16.58 -0.62
CA PHE A 69 1.11 -16.98 0.11
C PHE A 69 0.30 -15.80 0.66
N ALA A 70 0.69 -14.54 0.40
CA ALA A 70 0.01 -13.37 0.95
C ALA A 70 -1.50 -13.33 0.61
N ARG A 71 -1.87 -13.84 -0.57
CA ARG A 71 -3.26 -13.89 -1.05
C ARG A 71 -4.17 -14.85 -0.27
N ALA A 72 -3.60 -15.85 0.39
CA ALA A 72 -4.33 -16.81 1.22
C ALA A 72 -4.18 -16.52 2.72
N GLY A 73 -3.57 -15.39 3.07
CA GLY A 73 -3.29 -14.97 4.44
C GLY A 73 -4.44 -14.21 5.10
N ARG A 74 -4.11 -13.51 6.18
CA ARG A 74 -5.03 -12.67 6.96
C ARG A 74 -5.58 -11.49 6.17
N ILE A 75 -4.81 -11.00 5.20
CA ILE A 75 -5.20 -9.86 4.35
C ILE A 75 -5.77 -10.28 2.99
N ALA A 76 -6.31 -11.49 2.89
CA ALA A 76 -6.91 -12.00 1.65
C ALA A 76 -8.03 -11.10 1.10
N ASP A 77 -8.72 -10.37 1.97
CA ASP A 77 -9.73 -9.39 1.62
C ASP A 77 -9.18 -8.22 0.80
N PHE A 78 -7.97 -7.72 1.09
CA PHE A 78 -7.33 -6.70 0.27
C PHE A 78 -7.04 -7.20 -1.14
N PHE A 79 -6.58 -8.44 -1.28
CA PHE A 79 -6.36 -9.05 -2.59
C PHE A 79 -7.67 -9.27 -3.35
N ALA A 80 -8.74 -9.66 -2.66
CA ALA A 80 -10.05 -9.77 -3.27
C ALA A 80 -10.57 -8.41 -3.78
N MET A 81 -10.32 -7.30 -3.06
CA MET A 81 -10.64 -5.95 -3.54
C MET A 81 -9.84 -5.56 -4.79
N LEU A 82 -8.56 -5.95 -4.84
CA LEU A 82 -7.71 -5.70 -6.01
C LEU A 82 -8.17 -6.53 -7.23
N ASP A 83 -8.60 -7.77 -7.01
CA ASP A 83 -9.14 -8.64 -8.05
C ASP A 83 -10.46 -8.09 -8.62
N ASP A 84 -11.38 -7.66 -7.76
CA ASP A 84 -12.65 -7.04 -8.16
C ASP A 84 -12.42 -5.76 -8.97
N ALA A 85 -11.38 -5.00 -8.62
CA ALA A 85 -10.93 -3.83 -9.37
C ALA A 85 -10.17 -4.16 -10.66
N GLY A 86 -9.94 -5.44 -10.97
CA GLY A 86 -9.24 -5.89 -12.18
C GLY A 86 -7.74 -5.59 -12.18
N VAL A 87 -7.12 -5.48 -11.02
CA VAL A 87 -5.67 -5.19 -10.90
C VAL A 87 -4.87 -6.43 -11.33
N PRO A 88 -4.03 -6.34 -12.38
CA PRO A 88 -3.25 -7.47 -12.84
C PRO A 88 -2.08 -7.76 -11.90
N GLU A 89 -1.80 -9.05 -11.68
CA GLU A 89 -0.60 -9.52 -11.00
C GLU A 89 0.49 -9.80 -12.03
N VAL A 90 1.72 -9.35 -11.74
CA VAL A 90 2.89 -9.57 -12.59
C VAL A 90 3.97 -10.25 -11.75
N ASP A 91 4.30 -11.49 -12.11
CA ASP A 91 5.42 -12.20 -11.53
C ASP A 91 6.74 -11.58 -12.01
N GLN A 92 7.61 -11.25 -11.06
CA GLN A 92 8.92 -10.63 -11.30
C GLN A 92 10.07 -11.63 -11.16
N GLY A 93 9.82 -12.94 -11.13
CA GLY A 93 10.84 -13.98 -11.35
C GLY A 93 11.84 -14.24 -10.23
#